data_AF-A0A352EUQ6-F1
#
_entry.id   AF-A0A352EUQ6-F1
#
_cell.length_a   1.000
_cell.length_b   1.000
_cell.length_c   1.000
_cell.angle_alpha   90.00
_cell.angle_beta   90.00
_cell.angle_gamma   90.00
#
_symmetry.space_group_name_H-M   'P 1'
#
loop_
_entity.id
_entity.type
_entity.pdbx_description
1 polymer ?
#
loop_
_entity_poly.entity_id
_entity_poly.type
_entity_poly.pdbx_seq_one_letter_code
_entity_poly.pdbx_strand_id
1 'polypeptide(L)'
;MNPIDDNAKFRGRAPSETSQPIRFAGSVLGAQRHICAFFHSADEEYKVLLPFIKEGFERGEKAFHIVDPKLRAGHTLRLASAGIDVEAAEKSGQFELRNWADAYLRDGHFDQDRMLALIEEVLDSGIQEGFPLTRLVAHMDWALEDRPGV
;
A
#
# COMPACT_ATOMS: atom_id res chain seq x y z
N MET A 1 -21.80 -23.42 33.38
CA MET A 1 -21.13 -22.25 32.80
C MET A 1 -20.36 -22.70 31.57
N ASN A 2 -20.78 -22.25 30.38
CA ASN A 2 -19.99 -22.44 29.16
C ASN A 2 -18.92 -21.35 29.10
N PRO A 3 -17.65 -21.65 28.77
CA PRO A 3 -16.71 -20.62 28.38
C PRO A 3 -17.03 -20.17 26.95
N ILE A 4 -17.07 -18.85 26.75
CA ILE A 4 -17.28 -18.20 25.48
C ILE A 4 -16.05 -18.46 24.60
N ASP A 5 -16.30 -19.05 23.44
CA ASP A 5 -15.33 -19.30 22.37
C ASP A 5 -15.19 -18.01 21.56
N ASP A 6 -14.37 -17.07 22.06
CA ASP A 6 -14.13 -15.78 21.43
C ASP A 6 -12.92 -15.88 20.50
N ASN A 7 -13.13 -16.53 19.36
CA ASN A 7 -12.17 -16.52 18.27
C ASN A 7 -12.90 -16.17 16.98
N ALA A 8 -13.27 -14.88 16.89
CA ALA A 8 -13.70 -14.25 15.65
C ALA A 8 -12.53 -14.27 14.66
N LYS A 9 -12.38 -15.41 13.99
CA LYS A 9 -11.49 -15.59 12.84
C LYS A 9 -11.83 -14.52 11.82
N PHE A 10 -10.84 -13.69 11.49
CA PHE A 10 -10.82 -12.85 10.30
C PHE A 10 -11.08 -13.77 9.10
N ARG A 11 -12.34 -13.89 8.69
CA ARG A 11 -12.74 -14.68 7.52
C ARG A 11 -12.44 -13.83 6.30
N GLY A 12 -11.16 -13.79 5.94
CA GLY A 12 -10.74 -13.35 4.62
C GLY A 12 -11.59 -14.10 3.60
N ARG A 13 -12.24 -13.36 2.70
CA ARG A 13 -13.00 -13.90 1.58
C ARG A 13 -12.10 -14.88 0.83
N ALA A 14 -12.61 -16.08 0.54
CA ALA A 14 -11.88 -17.04 -0.28
C ALA A 14 -11.47 -16.36 -1.60
N PRO A 15 -10.19 -16.42 -2.01
CA PRO A 15 -9.75 -15.80 -3.25
C PRO A 15 -10.55 -16.40 -4.40
N SER A 16 -11.13 -15.55 -5.25
CA SER A 16 -11.72 -16.03 -6.50
C SER A 16 -10.62 -16.66 -7.35
N GLU A 17 -10.90 -17.84 -7.92
CA GLU A 17 -9.95 -18.64 -8.71
C GLU A 17 -9.51 -18.00 -10.05
N THR A 18 -9.78 -16.70 -10.27
CA THR A 18 -9.51 -16.00 -11.54
C THR A 18 -8.63 -14.76 -11.39
N SER A 19 -7.88 -14.61 -10.28
CA SER A 19 -6.91 -13.52 -10.16
C SER A 19 -5.56 -13.94 -10.77
N GLN A 20 -5.09 -13.21 -11.78
CA GLN A 20 -3.77 -13.43 -12.37
C GLN A 20 -2.69 -13.36 -11.28
N PRO A 21 -1.65 -14.22 -11.32
CA PRO A 21 -0.60 -14.24 -10.32
C PRO A 21 0.07 -12.87 -10.19
N ILE A 22 0.28 -12.42 -8.95
CA ILE A 22 0.96 -11.17 -8.65
C ILE A 22 2.45 -11.46 -8.54
N ARG A 23 3.27 -10.68 -9.27
CA ARG A 23 4.73 -10.86 -9.28
C ARG A 23 5.40 -9.72 -8.52
N PHE A 24 6.40 -10.06 -7.73
CA PHE A 24 7.22 -9.09 -7.01
C PHE A 24 8.65 -9.62 -6.91
N ALA A 25 9.64 -8.78 -7.23
CA ALA A 25 11.07 -9.12 -7.16
C ALA A 25 11.43 -10.48 -7.82
N GLY A 26 10.81 -10.81 -8.96
CA GLY A 26 11.05 -12.07 -9.69
C GLY A 26 10.33 -13.31 -9.14
N SER A 27 9.54 -13.18 -8.07
CA SER A 27 8.76 -14.27 -7.47
C SER A 27 7.25 -14.06 -7.65
N VAL A 28 6.47 -15.14 -7.55
CA VAL A 28 5.00 -15.08 -7.51
C VAL A 28 4.55 -15.05 -6.04
N LEU A 29 3.70 -14.09 -5.68
CA LEU A 29 3.18 -13.97 -4.33
C LEU A 29 2.06 -14.97 -4.06
N GLY A 30 2.07 -15.54 -2.86
CA GLY A 30 1.04 -16.45 -2.38
C GLY A 30 -0.22 -15.73 -1.88
N ALA A 31 -0.96 -16.40 -1.00
CA ALA A 31 -2.16 -15.84 -0.38
C ALA A 31 -1.85 -14.72 0.63
N GLN A 32 -0.72 -14.81 1.33
CA GLN A 32 -0.20 -13.75 2.20
C GLN A 32 0.75 -12.86 1.38
N ARG A 33 0.46 -11.55 1.34
CA ARG A 33 1.10 -10.60 0.41
C ARG A 33 1.69 -9.37 1.11
N HIS A 34 2.09 -9.52 2.37
CA HIS A 34 2.84 -8.48 3.08
C HIS A 34 4.34 -8.70 2.89
N ILE A 35 5.05 -7.66 2.45
CA ILE A 35 6.49 -7.71 2.17
C ILE A 35 7.12 -6.50 2.86
N CYS A 36 8.13 -6.77 3.69
CA CYS A 36 9.05 -5.76 4.18
C CYS A 36 10.36 -5.92 3.40
N ALA A 37 10.88 -4.83 2.85
CA ALA A 37 12.10 -4.81 2.06
C ALA A 37 13.00 -3.64 2.46
N PHE A 38 14.30 -3.85 2.36
CA PHE A 38 15.33 -2.84 2.60
C PHE A 38 16.15 -2.68 1.33
N PHE A 39 16.46 -1.44 0.97
CA PHE A 39 17.20 -1.10 -0.24
C PHE A 39 18.38 -0.21 0.12
N HIS A 40 19.47 -0.30 -0.65
CA HIS A 40 20.65 0.54 -0.45
C HIS A 40 20.53 1.90 -1.14
N SER A 41 19.55 2.04 -2.04
CA SER A 41 19.28 3.29 -2.76
C SER A 41 17.86 3.35 -3.30
N ALA A 42 17.38 4.56 -3.59
CA ALA A 42 16.11 4.77 -4.28
C ALA A 42 16.09 4.14 -5.69
N ASP A 43 17.22 4.07 -6.40
CA ASP A 43 17.23 3.45 -7.73
C ASP A 43 17.04 1.92 -7.65
N GLU A 44 17.62 1.28 -6.63
CA GLU A 44 17.40 -0.13 -6.35
C GLU A 44 15.95 -0.41 -5.97
N GLU A 45 15.39 0.41 -5.06
CA GLU A 45 13.99 0.33 -4.64
C GLU A 45 13.04 0.39 -5.84
N TYR A 46 13.14 1.44 -6.66
CA TYR A 46 12.20 1.63 -7.77
C TYR A 46 12.40 0.61 -8.89
N LYS A 47 13.60 0.05 -9.06
CA LYS A 47 13.81 -1.09 -9.97
C LYS A 47 12.96 -2.30 -9.58
N VAL A 48 12.70 -2.47 -8.27
CA VAL A 48 11.86 -3.55 -7.74
C VAL A 48 10.38 -3.15 -7.70
N LEU A 49 10.07 -1.94 -7.24
CA LEU A 49 8.69 -1.48 -7.05
C LEU A 49 7.96 -1.15 -8.35
N LEU A 50 8.61 -0.52 -9.34
CA LEU A 50 7.93 -0.03 -10.54
C LEU A 50 7.21 -1.13 -11.33
N PRO A 51 7.80 -2.32 -11.58
CA PRO A 51 7.06 -3.40 -12.26
C PRO A 51 5.80 -3.81 -11.51
N PHE A 52 5.86 -3.88 -10.18
CA PHE A 52 4.71 -4.22 -9.34
C PHE A 52 3.64 -3.14 -9.36
N ILE A 53 4.04 -1.87 -9.30
CA ILE A 53 3.10 -0.74 -9.34
C ILE A 53 2.43 -0.65 -10.71
N LYS A 54 3.23 -0.70 -11.79
CA LYS A 54 2.74 -0.60 -13.17
C LYS A 54 1.73 -1.71 -13.50
N GLU A 55 2.03 -2.94 -13.12
CA GLU A 55 1.10 -4.06 -13.30
C GLU A 55 -0.24 -3.81 -12.59
N GLY A 56 -0.24 -3.21 -11.40
CA GLY A 56 -1.47 -2.83 -10.69
C GLY A 56 -2.31 -1.83 -11.48
N PHE A 57 -1.67 -0.78 -12.00
CA PHE A 57 -2.33 0.20 -12.86
C PHE A 57 -2.94 -0.44 -14.12
N GLU A 58 -2.16 -1.27 -14.83
CA GLU A 58 -2.60 -1.97 -16.04
C GLU A 58 -3.78 -2.92 -15.79
N ARG A 59 -3.88 -3.47 -14.56
CA ARG A 59 -4.98 -4.34 -14.14
C ARG A 59 -6.19 -3.59 -13.60
N GLY A 60 -6.15 -2.25 -13.59
CA GLY A 60 -7.24 -1.44 -13.03
C GLY A 60 -7.34 -1.55 -11.50
N GLU A 61 -6.26 -1.92 -10.81
CA GLU A 61 -6.22 -2.05 -9.35
C GLU A 61 -5.97 -0.68 -8.69
N LYS A 62 -6.47 -0.47 -7.46
CA LYS A 62 -6.22 0.75 -6.68
C LYS A 62 -4.78 0.74 -6.15
N ALA A 63 -4.07 1.84 -6.33
CA ALA A 63 -2.74 2.07 -5.79
C ALA A 63 -2.84 3.08 -4.64
N PHE A 64 -2.48 2.64 -3.43
CA PHE A 64 -2.45 3.48 -2.25
C PHE A 64 -1.02 3.57 -1.72
N HIS A 65 -0.40 4.73 -1.86
CA HIS A 65 1.01 4.92 -1.52
C HIS A 65 1.17 5.89 -0.36
N ILE A 66 2.06 5.58 0.58
CA ILE A 66 2.47 6.50 1.65
C ILE A 66 3.96 6.79 1.52
N VAL A 67 4.33 8.06 1.34
CA VAL A 67 5.72 8.49 1.16
C VAL A 67 6.08 9.67 2.07
N ASP A 68 7.37 9.87 2.32
CA ASP A 68 7.87 11.13 2.91
C ASP A 68 7.37 12.32 2.06
N PRO A 69 6.78 13.37 2.66
CA PRO A 69 6.46 14.62 1.96
C PRO A 69 7.58 15.13 1.05
N LYS A 70 8.85 15.01 1.47
CA LYS A 70 10.04 15.45 0.72
C LYS A 70 10.27 14.63 -0.55
N LEU A 71 9.83 13.38 -0.56
CA LEU A 71 10.02 12.45 -1.68
C LEU A 71 8.82 12.42 -2.63
N ARG A 72 7.68 13.03 -2.27
CA ARG A 72 6.44 13.01 -3.05
C ARG A 72 6.67 13.36 -4.53
N ALA A 73 7.33 14.50 -4.81
CA ALA A 73 7.56 14.95 -6.17
C ALA A 73 8.44 13.98 -6.98
N GLY A 74 9.49 13.43 -6.34
CA GLY A 74 10.35 12.42 -6.97
C GLY A 74 9.63 11.10 -7.22
N HIS A 75 8.74 10.69 -6.31
CA HIS A 75 7.92 9.50 -6.46
C HIS A 75 6.96 9.64 -7.66
N THR A 76 6.19 10.73 -7.73
CA THR A 76 5.29 11.03 -8.86
C THR A 76 6.06 11.06 -10.19
N LEU A 77 7.24 11.70 -10.24
CA LEU A 77 8.07 11.75 -11.45
C LEU A 77 8.53 10.36 -11.90
N ARG A 78 8.91 9.49 -10.97
CA ARG A 78 9.32 8.10 -11.30
C ARG A 78 8.14 7.28 -11.81
N LEU A 79 6.94 7.44 -11.26
CA LEU A 79 5.73 6.80 -11.77
C LEU A 79 5.42 7.28 -13.21
N ALA A 80 5.45 8.58 -13.44
CA ALA A 80 5.24 9.16 -14.77
C ALA A 80 6.27 8.67 -15.79
N SER A 81 7.54 8.59 -15.38
CA SER A 81 8.63 8.08 -16.22
C SER A 81 8.47 6.59 -16.55
N ALA A 82 7.72 5.83 -15.76
CA ALA A 82 7.38 4.43 -16.01
C ALA A 82 6.15 4.26 -16.94
N GLY A 83 5.58 5.37 -17.42
CA GLY A 83 4.42 5.39 -18.31
C GLY A 83 3.07 5.39 -17.61
N ILE A 84 3.03 5.71 -16.32
CA ILE A 84 1.78 5.85 -15.56
C ILE A 84 1.28 7.28 -15.72
N ASP A 85 0.05 7.46 -16.18
CA ASP A 85 -0.62 8.76 -16.18
C ASP A 85 -1.11 9.08 -14.76
N VAL A 86 -0.22 9.71 -13.98
CA VAL A 86 -0.47 9.97 -12.55
C VAL A 86 -1.68 10.90 -12.36
N GLU A 87 -1.83 11.92 -13.21
CA GLU A 87 -2.92 12.88 -13.10
C GLU A 87 -4.28 12.22 -13.38
N ALA A 88 -4.36 11.41 -14.44
CA ALA A 88 -5.58 10.66 -14.76
C ALA A 88 -5.91 9.64 -13.65
N ALA A 89 -4.90 8.98 -13.09
CA ALA A 89 -5.08 8.00 -12.03
C ALA A 89 -5.54 8.65 -10.70
N GLU A 90 -5.02 9.83 -10.34
CA GLU A 90 -5.52 10.58 -9.17
C GLU A 90 -6.97 11.03 -9.40
N LYS A 91 -7.31 11.53 -10.60
CA LYS A 91 -8.68 11.97 -10.93
C LYS A 91 -9.70 10.84 -10.93
N SER A 92 -9.30 9.63 -11.32
CA SER A 92 -10.18 8.45 -11.31
C SER A 92 -10.29 7.79 -9.94
N GLY A 93 -9.49 8.24 -8.95
CA GLY A 93 -9.39 7.60 -7.63
C GLY A 93 -8.55 6.32 -7.63
N GLN A 94 -8.01 5.90 -8.79
CA GLN A 94 -7.16 4.72 -8.89
C GLN A 94 -5.83 4.91 -8.16
N PHE A 95 -5.31 6.14 -8.09
CA PHE A 95 -4.11 6.45 -7.35
C PHE A 95 -4.39 7.41 -6.20
N GLU A 96 -3.95 7.02 -5.00
CA GLU A 96 -3.97 7.85 -3.81
C GLU A 96 -2.58 7.88 -3.19
N LEU A 97 -2.05 9.10 -3.02
CA LEU A 97 -0.73 9.33 -2.44
C LEU A 97 -0.88 10.14 -1.15
N ARG A 98 -0.62 9.51 -0.01
CA ARG A 98 -0.61 10.18 1.31
C ARG A 98 0.81 10.45 1.77
N ASN A 99 0.95 11.45 2.63
CA ASN A 99 2.18 11.67 3.38
C ASN A 99 2.10 11.03 4.77
N TRP A 100 3.19 11.07 5.54
CA TRP A 100 3.22 10.49 6.88
C TRP A 100 2.25 11.14 7.87
N ALA A 101 2.04 12.46 7.81
CA ALA A 101 1.12 13.16 8.71
C ALA A 101 -0.35 12.77 8.45
N ASP A 102 -0.68 12.43 7.21
CA ASP A 102 -2.02 11.99 6.82
C ASP A 102 -2.27 10.49 7.10
N ALA A 103 -1.20 9.74 7.38
CA ALA A 103 -1.22 8.30 7.63
C ALA A 103 -0.65 7.95 9.02
N TYR A 104 0.65 7.64 9.10
CA TYR A 104 1.32 7.13 10.30
C TYR A 104 1.27 8.05 11.52
N LEU A 105 1.36 9.35 11.29
CA LEU A 105 1.64 10.36 12.31
C LEU A 105 0.46 11.33 12.46
N ARG A 106 -0.75 10.82 12.24
CA ARG A 106 -1.97 11.56 12.46
C ARG A 106 -2.04 11.97 13.93
N ASP A 107 -2.23 13.25 14.19
CA ASP A 107 -2.17 13.86 15.53
C ASP A 107 -0.76 13.82 16.18
N GLY A 108 0.30 13.72 15.37
CA GLY A 108 1.69 13.97 15.79
C GLY A 108 2.43 12.77 16.41
N HIS A 109 1.80 11.60 16.52
CA HIS A 109 2.42 10.36 17.03
C HIS A 109 1.92 9.13 16.25
N PHE A 110 2.64 8.03 16.36
CA PHE A 110 2.23 6.76 15.79
C PHE A 110 1.27 6.02 16.72
N ASP A 111 0.23 5.43 16.14
CA ASP A 111 -0.77 4.60 16.80
C ASP A 111 -1.05 3.39 15.90
N GLN A 112 -0.76 2.19 16.41
CA GLN A 112 -0.90 0.96 15.65
C GLN A 112 -2.36 0.65 15.29
N ASP A 113 -3.31 0.87 16.20
CA ASP A 113 -4.71 0.57 15.98
C ASP A 113 -5.29 1.48 14.91
N ARG A 114 -4.87 2.75 14.89
CA ARG A 114 -5.21 3.68 13.81
C ARG A 114 -4.61 3.27 12.46
N MET A 115 -3.37 2.78 12.46
CA MET A 115 -2.75 2.33 11.21
C MET A 115 -3.47 1.09 10.65
N LEU A 116 -3.86 0.14 11.51
CA LEU A 116 -4.66 -1.01 11.11
C LEU A 116 -6.03 -0.59 10.57
N ALA A 117 -6.73 0.30 11.28
CA ALA A 117 -8.01 0.83 10.84
C ALA A 117 -7.90 1.56 9.48
N LEU A 118 -6.82 2.32 9.26
CA LEU A 118 -6.55 2.96 7.98
C LEU A 118 -6.35 1.94 6.85
N ILE A 119 -5.59 0.87 7.10
CA ILE A 119 -5.39 -0.18 6.09
C ILE A 119 -6.74 -0.84 5.76
N GLU A 120 -7.55 -1.17 6.76
CA GLU A 120 -8.89 -1.75 6.56
C GLU A 120 -9.79 -0.80 5.74
N GLU A 121 -9.84 0.49 6.09
CA GLU A 121 -10.59 1.52 5.36
C GLU A 121 -10.17 1.61 3.89
N VAL A 122 -8.87 1.59 3.62
CA VAL A 122 -8.32 1.67 2.25
C VAL A 122 -8.64 0.41 1.43
N LEU A 123 -8.61 -0.77 2.05
CA LEU A 123 -8.95 -2.03 1.39
C LEU A 123 -10.46 -2.09 1.09
N ASP A 124 -11.30 -1.71 2.04
CA ASP A 124 -12.75 -1.73 1.88
C ASP A 124 -13.24 -0.66 0.90
N SER A 125 -12.69 0.56 0.98
CA SER A 125 -13.04 1.65 0.05
C SER A 125 -12.66 1.31 -1.38
N GLY A 126 -11.49 0.69 -1.62
CA GLY A 126 -11.09 0.22 -2.94
C GLY A 126 -12.12 -0.72 -3.58
N ILE A 127 -12.68 -1.65 -2.81
CA ILE A 127 -13.75 -2.55 -3.27
C ILE A 127 -15.03 -1.78 -3.55
N GLN A 128 -15.43 -0.86 -2.67
CA GLN A 128 -16.65 -0.06 -2.82
C GLN A 128 -16.59 0.88 -4.04
N GLU A 129 -15.40 1.40 -4.35
CA GLU A 129 -15.12 2.22 -5.53
C GLU A 129 -15.06 1.39 -6.83
N GLY A 130 -15.12 0.07 -6.73
CA GLY A 130 -15.18 -0.85 -7.87
C GLY A 130 -13.81 -1.36 -8.35
N PHE A 131 -12.74 -1.12 -7.60
CA PHE A 131 -11.42 -1.67 -7.92
C PHE A 131 -11.33 -3.15 -7.52
N PRO A 132 -10.74 -4.02 -8.36
CA PRO A 132 -10.68 -5.45 -8.11
C PRO A 132 -9.71 -5.85 -6.99
N LEU A 133 -8.73 -4.99 -6.70
CA LEU A 133 -7.73 -5.16 -5.64
C LEU A 133 -7.13 -3.79 -5.27
N THR A 134 -6.56 -3.69 -4.08
CA THR A 134 -5.72 -2.56 -3.65
C THR A 134 -4.27 -3.03 -3.46
N ARG A 135 -3.31 -2.31 -4.05
CA ARG A 135 -1.87 -2.44 -3.80
C ARG A 135 -1.42 -1.29 -2.89
N LEU A 136 -0.89 -1.65 -1.73
CA LEU A 136 -0.34 -0.69 -0.77
C LEU A 136 1.18 -0.69 -0.87
N VAL A 137 1.79 0.49 -1.07
CA VAL A 137 3.24 0.71 -1.02
C VAL A 137 3.52 1.79 0.00
N ALA A 138 4.42 1.55 0.93
CA ALA A 138 4.64 2.54 1.99
C ALA A 138 6.06 2.58 2.52
N HIS A 139 6.56 3.80 2.71
CA HIS A 139 7.89 4.08 3.23
C HIS A 139 7.82 4.34 4.73
N MET A 140 8.66 3.63 5.50
CA MET A 140 8.65 3.64 6.96
C MET A 140 9.77 4.49 7.58
N ASP A 141 10.48 5.29 6.78
CA ASP A 141 11.63 6.08 7.24
C ASP A 141 11.31 7.07 8.37
N TRP A 142 10.02 7.41 8.57
CA TRP A 142 9.56 8.19 9.72
C TRP A 142 9.99 7.59 11.07
N ALA A 143 10.15 6.26 11.14
CA ALA A 143 10.57 5.55 12.34
C ALA A 143 12.07 5.74 12.65
N LEU A 144 12.84 6.32 11.72
CA LEU A 144 14.24 6.67 11.93
C LEU A 144 14.40 8.11 12.47
N GLU A 145 13.32 8.89 12.50
CA GLU A 145 13.33 10.24 13.06
C GLU A 145 13.20 10.19 14.59
N ASP A 146 13.94 11.05 15.29
CA ASP A 146 13.87 11.17 16.75
C ASP A 146 12.51 11.76 17.17
N ARG A 147 11.56 10.89 17.51
CA ARG A 147 10.17 11.22 17.80
C ARG A 147 9.68 10.48 19.05
N PRO A 148 8.92 11.15 19.94
CA PRO A 148 8.38 10.48 21.13
C PRO A 148 7.50 9.28 20.75
N GLY A 149 7.81 8.10 21.30
CA GLY A 149 7.03 6.87 21.07
C GLY A 149 7.60 5.92 20.02
N VAL A 150 8.82 6.17 19.54
CA VAL A 150 9.66 5.24 18.75
C VAL A 150 10.97 5.01 19.48
#